data_AF-A0A359DD22-F1
#
_entry.id   AF-A0A359DD22-F1
#
_cell.length_a   1.000
_cell.length_b   1.000
_cell.length_c   1.000
_cell.angle_alpha   90.00
_cell.angle_beta   90.00
_cell.angle_gamma   90.00
#
_symmetry.space_group_name_H-M   'P 1'
#
loop_
_entity.id
_entity.type
_entity.pdbx_description
1 polymer ?
#
loop_
_entity_poly.entity_id
_entity_poly.type
_entity_poly.pdbx_seq_one_letter_code
_entity_poly.pdbx_strand_id
1 'polypeptide(L)' 'EPQVLPVDTVIVCAGQDPLRELQEGLENAGQSVHLIGGADVAAELDAKRAINQGSRLAAEL' A
#
# COMPACT_ATOMS: atom_id res chain seq x y z
N GLU A 1 34.58 -5.62 -7.80
CA GLU A 1 34.68 -4.30 -8.47
C GLU A 1 33.34 -3.94 -9.08
N PRO A 2 32.99 -2.65 -9.19
CA PRO A 2 31.80 -2.22 -9.92
C PRO A 2 31.78 -2.74 -11.36
N GLN A 3 30.59 -3.05 -11.89
CA GLN A 3 30.39 -3.57 -13.26
C GLN A 3 29.28 -2.78 -13.97
N VAL A 4 29.37 -2.70 -15.30
CA VAL A 4 28.37 -2.03 -16.15
C VAL A 4 27.64 -3.08 -16.98
N LEU A 5 26.30 -3.02 -16.98
CA LEU A 5 25.44 -3.90 -17.78
C LEU A 5 24.91 -3.11 -19.00
N PRO A 6 25.22 -3.53 -20.25
CA PRO A 6 24.78 -2.83 -21.46
C PRO A 6 23.33 -3.23 -21.82
N VAL A 7 22.36 -2.66 -21.11
CA VAL A 7 20.93 -2.89 -21.33
C VAL A 7 20.24 -1.60 -21.77
N ASP A 8 19.25 -1.73 -22.65
CA ASP A 8 18.46 -0.58 -23.13
C ASP A 8 17.42 -0.11 -22.10
N THR A 9 17.00 -0.98 -21.19
CA THR A 9 15.95 -0.69 -20.21
C THR A 9 16.24 -1.39 -18.88
N VAL A 10 16.01 -0.66 -17.79
CA VAL A 10 16.07 -1.19 -16.43
C VAL A 10 14.69 -1.03 -15.81
N ILE A 11 14.06 -2.15 -15.45
CA ILE A 11 12.80 -2.16 -14.71
C ILE A 11 13.11 -2.28 -13.23
N VAL A 12 12.68 -1.29 -12.45
CA VAL A 12 12.89 -1.25 -11.00
C VAL A 12 11.70 -1.91 -10.30
N CYS A 13 11.93 -3.09 -9.73
CA CYS A 13 10.96 -3.81 -8.90
C CYS A 13 11.35 -3.72 -7.42
N ALA A 14 11.60 -2.51 -6.91
CA ALA A 14 12.16 -2.28 -5.57
C ALA A 14 11.10 -2.19 -4.46
N GLY A 15 10.08 -3.05 -4.51
CA GLY A 15 8.99 -3.07 -3.54
C GLY A 15 7.92 -2.00 -3.79
N GLN A 16 7.15 -1.69 -2.74
CA GLN A 16 5.97 -0.83 -2.78
C GLN A 16 5.89 0.02 -1.52
N ASP A 17 5.37 1.24 -1.65
CA ASP A 17 5.04 2.12 -0.53
C ASP A 17 3.53 2.22 -0.32
N PRO A 18 3.03 2.41 0.92
CA PRO A 18 1.62 2.69 1.16
C PRO A 18 1.16 3.99 0.48
N LEU A 19 0.04 3.96 -0.23
CA LEU A 19 -0.61 5.16 -0.77
C LEU A 19 -1.69 5.68 0.18
N ARG A 20 -1.45 6.83 0.81
CA ARG A 20 -2.33 7.41 1.84
C ARG A 20 -2.73 8.87 1.59
N GLU A 21 -2.67 9.34 0.35
CA GLU A 21 -2.82 10.76 0.00
C GLU A 21 -4.11 11.44 0.53
N LEU A 22 -5.19 10.67 0.69
CA LEU A 22 -6.48 11.18 1.16
C LEU A 22 -6.65 11.15 2.68
N GLN A 23 -5.81 10.41 3.41
CA GLN A 23 -6.04 10.12 4.83
C GLN A 23 -6.12 11.41 5.65
N GLU A 24 -5.06 12.22 5.62
CA GLU A 24 -4.96 13.45 6.41
C GLU A 24 -6.07 14.44 6.04
N GLY A 25 -6.40 14.57 4.74
CA GLY A 25 -7.46 15.45 4.27
C GLY A 25 -8.84 15.07 4.80
N LEU A 26 -9.15 13.76 4.85
CA LEU A 26 -10.41 13.24 5.36
C LEU A 26 -10.50 13.37 6.89
N GLU A 27 -9.42 13.07 7.59
CA GLU A 27 -9.32 13.25 9.04
C GLU A 27 -9.53 14.73 9.43
N ASN A 28 -8.89 15.66 8.72
CA ASN A 28 -9.03 17.11 8.93
C ASN A 28 -10.45 17.62 8.61
N ALA A 29 -11.17 16.95 7.71
CA ALA A 29 -12.58 17.23 7.42
C ALA A 29 -13.55 16.63 8.44
N GLY A 30 -13.05 16.01 9.52
CA GLY A 30 -13.85 15.38 10.57
C GLY A 30 -14.52 14.08 10.14
N GLN A 31 -14.06 13.44 9.07
CA GLN A 31 -14.57 12.15 8.62
C GLN A 31 -13.93 11.01 9.41
N SER A 32 -14.69 9.94 9.64
CA SER A 32 -14.14 8.70 10.16
C SER A 32 -13.39 7.97 9.04
N VAL A 33 -12.15 7.56 9.30
CA VAL A 33 -11.26 6.95 8.30
C VAL A 33 -10.73 5.62 8.85
N HIS A 34 -10.68 4.61 7.98
CA HIS A 34 -10.06 3.33 8.25
C HIS A 34 -9.07 2.99 7.13
N LEU A 35 -7.85 2.57 7.49
CA LEU A 35 -6.86 2.06 6.55
C LEU A 35 -6.91 0.53 6.52
N ILE A 36 -6.90 -0.06 5.32
CA ILE A 36 -6.79 -1.51 5.10
C ILE A 36 -5.89 -1.81 3.90
N GLY A 37 -5.39 -3.04 3.79
CA GLY A 37 -4.64 -3.50 2.62
C GLY A 37 -3.32 -2.75 2.41
N GLY A 38 -3.01 -2.44 1.15
CA GLY A 38 -1.78 -1.75 0.74
C GLY A 38 -1.65 -0.33 1.29
N ALA A 39 -2.78 0.37 1.49
CA ALA A 39 -2.80 1.71 2.07
C ALA A 39 -2.43 1.69 3.57
N ASP A 40 -2.73 0.59 4.27
CA ASP A 40 -2.25 0.36 5.63
C ASP A 40 -0.78 -0.07 5.62
N VAL A 41 -0.45 -1.19 4.95
CA VAL A 41 0.93 -1.66 4.82
C VAL A 41 1.14 -2.18 3.40
N ALA A 42 2.17 -1.75 2.71
CA ALA A 42 2.54 -2.29 1.40
C ALA A 42 3.58 -3.41 1.59
N ALA A 43 3.27 -4.63 1.12
CA ALA A 43 4.14 -5.80 1.23
C ALA A 43 3.87 -6.80 0.08
N GLU A 44 4.87 -7.60 -0.28
CA GLU A 44 4.94 -8.38 -1.53
C GLU A 44 3.86 -9.49 -1.72
N LEU A 45 3.00 -9.73 -0.73
CA LEU A 45 1.85 -10.66 -0.82
C LEU A 45 0.62 -10.09 -0.09
N ASP A 46 0.08 -8.96 -0.58
CA ASP A 46 -0.94 -8.21 0.15
C ASP A 46 -2.38 -8.71 -0.03
N ALA A 47 -2.71 -9.42 -1.13
CA ALA A 47 -4.12 -9.56 -1.53
C ALA A 47 -4.97 -10.30 -0.48
N LYS A 48 -4.46 -11.42 0.06
CA LYS A 48 -5.16 -12.19 1.10
C LYS A 48 -5.32 -11.38 2.39
N ARG A 49 -4.31 -10.59 2.76
CA ARG A 49 -4.35 -9.74 3.96
C ARG A 49 -5.31 -8.57 3.75
N ALA A 50 -5.26 -7.90 2.60
CA ALA A 50 -6.16 -6.80 2.25
C ALA A 50 -7.62 -7.26 2.29
N ILE A 51 -7.93 -8.41 1.69
CA ILE A 51 -9.26 -9.02 1.75
C ILE A 51 -9.65 -9.32 3.21
N ASN A 52 -8.76 -9.96 3.99
CA ASN A 52 -9.07 -10.29 5.38
C ASN A 52 -9.33 -9.06 6.26
N GLN A 53 -8.51 -8.01 6.12
CA GLN A 53 -8.66 -6.74 6.85
C GLN A 53 -9.98 -6.08 6.48
N GLY A 54 -10.28 -5.93 5.19
CA GLY A 54 -11.53 -5.33 4.73
C GLY A 54 -12.76 -6.11 5.19
N SER A 55 -12.74 -7.44 5.09
CA SER A 55 -13.85 -8.28 5.54
C SER A 55 -14.09 -8.21 7.06
N ARG A 56 -13.02 -8.17 7.87
CA ARG A 56 -13.14 -8.06 9.32
C ARG A 56 -13.65 -6.68 9.73
N LEU A 57 -13.08 -5.61 9.17
CA LEU A 57 -13.54 -4.25 9.43
C LEU A 57 -15.02 -4.08 9.11
N ALA A 58 -15.48 -4.59 7.97
CA ALA A 58 -16.89 -4.54 7.58
C ALA A 58 -17.83 -5.34 8.51
N ALA A 59 -17.31 -6.34 9.25
CA ALA A 59 -18.09 -7.10 10.22
C ALA A 59 -18.10 -6.47 11.62
N GLU A 60 -17.17 -5.55 11.90
CA GLU A 60 -17.04 -4.86 13.19
C GLU A 60 -17.82 -3.53 13.23
N LEU A 61 -18.07 -2.92 12.07
CA LEU A 61 -18.86 -1.69 11.89
C LEU A 61 -20.37 -1.96 11.83
#